data_AF-A0A418N9B1-F1
#
_entry.id   AF-A0A418N9B1-F1
#
_cell.length_a   1.000
_cell.length_b   1.000
_cell.length_c   1.000
_cell.angle_alpha   90.00
_cell.angle_beta   90.00
_cell.angle_gamma   90.00
#
_symmetry.space_group_name_H-M   'P 1'
#
loop_
_entity.id
_entity.type
_entity.pdbx_description
1 polymer ?
#
loop_
_entity_poly.entity_id
_entity_poly.type
_entity_poly.pdbx_seq_one_letter_code
_entity_poly.pdbx_strand_id
1 'polypeptide(L)'
;MIINSMKRHDLNGTWLMTMDGHTYGRQMFIEFENEQIVHYKVAEQSTNGTLERELLFKEKLSATKNELVNEDRIRLYRMGETHFIISETESKSEDTEFATDYVRIEPTMTYLTKEEIQKLKFKIVWNNEEFNFIFNQILDNETIQEINQRLGRKGSMMFLEEMNETYFGSIYDNDIRRTMMAIKEINPDKIILYGFPAKPYEVVSYKTIKT
;
A
#
# COMPACT_ATOMS: atom_id res chain seq x y z
N MET A 1 6.62 -7.92 -27.74
CA MET A 1 6.19 -8.26 -26.37
C MET A 1 4.68 -8.43 -26.42
N ILE A 2 4.17 -9.63 -26.12
CA ILE A 2 2.71 -9.87 -26.10
C ILE A 2 2.21 -9.22 -24.80
N ILE A 3 1.53 -8.08 -24.92
CA ILE A 3 0.87 -7.45 -23.79
C ILE A 3 -0.44 -8.22 -23.57
N ASN A 4 -0.55 -8.94 -22.45
CA ASN A 4 -1.81 -9.56 -22.05
C ASN A 4 -2.79 -8.47 -21.64
N SER A 5 -3.59 -8.01 -22.62
CA SER A 5 -4.58 -6.96 -22.43
C SER A 5 -5.67 -7.39 -21.45
N MET A 6 -6.02 -6.50 -20.51
CA MET A 6 -7.02 -6.77 -19.48
C MET A 6 -8.46 -6.89 -20.01
N LYS A 7 -8.72 -6.63 -21.31
CA LYS A 7 -10.06 -6.54 -21.92
C LYS A 7 -10.97 -7.78 -21.82
N ARG A 8 -10.46 -8.92 -21.35
CA ARG A 8 -11.22 -10.18 -21.21
C ARG A 8 -11.23 -10.74 -19.79
N HIS A 9 -10.67 -10.01 -18.82
CA HIS A 9 -10.60 -10.46 -17.43
C HIS A 9 -11.67 -9.78 -16.58
N ASP A 10 -12.10 -10.45 -15.52
CA ASP A 10 -12.98 -9.83 -14.53
C ASP A 10 -12.18 -8.80 -13.71
N LEU A 11 -12.47 -7.53 -13.94
CA LEU A 11 -11.81 -6.40 -13.28
C LEU A 11 -12.64 -5.84 -12.11
N ASN A 12 -13.78 -6.47 -11.79
CA ASN A 12 -14.64 -6.01 -10.71
C ASN A 12 -13.91 -6.06 -9.36
N GLY A 13 -14.13 -5.03 -8.56
CA GLY A 13 -13.53 -4.88 -7.25
C GLY A 13 -12.68 -3.63 -7.13
N THR A 14 -12.16 -3.43 -5.92
CA THR A 14 -11.26 -2.32 -5.60
C THR A 14 -9.82 -2.79 -5.70
N TRP A 15 -8.96 -1.97 -6.29
CA TRP A 15 -7.55 -2.28 -6.49
C TRP A 15 -6.67 -1.25 -5.79
N LEU A 16 -5.82 -1.70 -4.86
CA LEU A 16 -4.87 -0.89 -4.11
C LEU A 16 -3.56 -0.71 -4.89
N MET A 17 -3.12 0.54 -5.04
CA MET A 17 -1.80 0.86 -5.57
C MET A 17 -0.70 0.32 -4.64
N THR A 18 0.23 -0.46 -5.19
CA THR A 18 1.41 -0.88 -4.45
C THR A 18 2.49 0.20 -4.55
N MET A 19 3.18 0.46 -3.44
CA MET A 19 4.24 1.46 -3.37
C MET A 19 5.58 0.80 -3.06
N ASP A 20 6.62 1.21 -3.77
CA ASP A 20 8.01 0.93 -3.42
C ASP A 20 8.68 2.15 -2.76
N GLY A 21 9.95 2.00 -2.38
CA GLY A 21 10.73 3.09 -1.78
C GLY A 21 11.01 4.28 -2.72
N HIS A 22 10.74 4.14 -4.02
CA HIS A 22 10.88 5.20 -5.02
C HIS A 22 9.55 5.87 -5.37
N THR A 23 8.45 5.31 -4.87
CA THR A 23 7.12 5.83 -5.13
C THR A 23 6.85 7.01 -4.20
N TYR A 24 6.92 8.22 -4.75
CA TYR A 24 6.51 9.42 -4.05
C TYR A 24 5.00 9.63 -4.18
N GLY A 25 4.34 10.00 -3.09
CA GLY A 25 2.92 10.32 -3.08
C GLY A 25 2.15 9.50 -2.06
N ARG A 26 0.83 9.40 -2.29
CA ARG A 26 -0.09 8.66 -1.44
C ARG A 26 -0.55 7.41 -2.18
N GLN A 27 -0.76 6.32 -1.45
CA GLN A 27 -1.46 5.17 -2.01
C GLN A 27 -2.83 5.62 -2.53
N MET A 28 -3.26 4.97 -3.60
CA MET A 28 -4.51 5.24 -4.29
C MET A 28 -5.27 3.93 -4.47
N PHE A 29 -6.57 4.05 -4.69
CA PHE A 29 -7.40 2.95 -5.15
C PHE A 29 -7.85 3.20 -6.57
N ILE A 30 -8.08 2.11 -7.32
CA ILE A 30 -8.75 2.17 -8.62
C ILE A 30 -9.90 1.19 -8.68
N GLU A 31 -10.91 1.55 -9.46
CA GLU A 31 -12.02 0.69 -9.83
C GLU A 31 -12.29 0.82 -11.32
N PHE A 32 -12.92 -0.20 -11.90
CA PHE A 32 -13.27 -0.22 -13.31
C PHE A 32 -14.77 -0.03 -13.48
N GLU A 33 -15.17 1.04 -14.16
CA GLU A 33 -16.57 1.39 -14.39
C GLU A 33 -16.77 1.74 -15.88
N ASN A 34 -17.64 1.02 -16.60
CA ASN A 34 -18.04 1.40 -17.97
C ASN A 34 -16.86 1.77 -18.91
N GLU A 35 -15.87 0.88 -19.02
CA GLU A 35 -14.62 1.10 -19.80
C GLU A 35 -13.71 2.25 -19.29
N GLN A 36 -13.97 2.78 -18.10
CA GLN A 36 -13.13 3.77 -17.44
C GLN A 36 -12.37 3.14 -16.26
N ILE A 37 -11.18 3.66 -16.01
CA ILE A 37 -10.44 3.47 -14.77
C ILE A 37 -10.73 4.69 -13.90
N VAL A 38 -11.33 4.46 -12.74
CA VAL A 38 -11.68 5.50 -11.78
C VAL A 38 -10.64 5.49 -10.67
N HIS A 39 -9.94 6.61 -10.50
CA HIS A 39 -8.88 6.78 -9.52
C HIS A 39 -9.42 7.48 -8.28
N TYR A 40 -9.11 6.92 -7.11
CA TYR A 40 -9.47 7.49 -5.83
C TYR A 40 -8.21 7.76 -5.01
N LYS A 41 -8.13 8.94 -4.41
CA LYS A 41 -7.18 9.20 -3.33
C LYS A 41 -7.79 8.73 -2.02
N VAL A 42 -6.94 8.28 -1.10
CA VAL A 42 -7.37 7.97 0.27
C VAL A 42 -7.41 9.25 1.08
N ALA A 43 -8.47 9.44 1.87
CA ALA A 43 -8.59 10.56 2.79
C ALA A 43 -7.39 10.58 3.76
N GLU A 44 -6.96 11.78 4.17
CA GLU A 44 -5.75 11.95 4.99
C GLU A 44 -5.82 11.25 6.34
N GLN A 45 -7.02 11.17 6.89
CA GLN A 45 -7.31 10.53 8.16
C GLN A 45 -8.49 9.59 7.97
N SER A 46 -8.52 8.52 8.76
CA SER A 46 -9.70 7.66 8.89
C SER A 46 -10.66 8.22 9.94
N THR A 47 -11.94 7.92 9.76
CA THR A 47 -12.97 8.20 10.76
C THR A 47 -13.22 6.91 11.56
N ASN A 48 -12.83 6.86 12.83
CA ASN A 48 -12.96 5.67 13.69
C ASN A 48 -12.33 4.39 13.10
N GLY A 49 -11.20 4.54 12.39
CA GLY A 49 -10.51 3.44 11.71
C GLY A 49 -11.11 3.05 10.35
N THR A 50 -12.20 3.67 9.90
CA THR A 50 -12.72 3.46 8.55
C THR A 50 -12.08 4.45 7.57
N LEU A 51 -11.48 3.91 6.51
CA LEU A 51 -10.91 4.69 5.41
C LEU A 51 -12.02 5.24 4.52
N GLU A 52 -11.91 6.53 4.22
CA GLU A 52 -12.69 7.16 3.17
C GLU A 52 -11.80 7.36 1.94
N ARG A 53 -12.44 7.34 0.77
CA ARG A 53 -11.77 7.58 -0.50
C ARG A 53 -12.55 8.64 -1.27
N GLU A 54 -11.81 9.50 -1.95
CA GLU A 54 -12.36 10.60 -2.74
C GLU A 54 -11.98 10.40 -4.19
N LEU A 55 -12.94 10.63 -5.09
CA LEU A 55 -12.68 10.62 -6.53
C LEU A 55 -11.56 11.62 -6.85
N LEU A 56 -10.51 11.13 -7.50
CA LEU A 56 -9.39 11.94 -7.95
C LEU A 56 -9.55 12.30 -9.43
N PHE A 57 -9.65 11.29 -10.31
CA PHE A 57 -9.90 11.47 -11.73
C PHE A 57 -10.39 10.18 -12.39
N LYS A 58 -10.79 10.26 -13.66
CA LYS A 58 -11.15 9.11 -14.50
C LYS A 58 -10.33 9.11 -15.77
N GLU A 59 -9.89 7.95 -16.23
CA GLU A 59 -9.23 7.76 -17.53
C GLU A 59 -9.87 6.63 -18.34
N LYS A 60 -9.73 6.64 -19.66
CA LYS A 60 -10.30 5.59 -20.52
C LYS A 60 -9.38 4.37 -20.51
N LEU A 61 -9.91 3.19 -20.18
CA LEU A 61 -9.17 1.93 -20.21
C LEU A 61 -8.57 1.64 -21.61
N SER A 62 -9.27 2.04 -22.67
CA SER A 62 -8.81 1.87 -24.05
C SER A 62 -7.63 2.76 -24.43
N ALA A 63 -7.39 3.85 -23.71
CA ALA A 63 -6.28 4.79 -23.92
C ALA A 63 -5.09 4.53 -22.98
N THR A 64 -5.30 3.77 -21.89
CA THR A 64 -4.26 3.45 -20.91
C THR A 64 -3.59 2.13 -21.27
N LYS A 65 -2.27 2.15 -21.51
CA LYS A 65 -1.48 0.92 -21.68
C LYS A 65 -1.49 0.15 -20.36
N ASN A 66 -1.80 -1.15 -20.42
CA ASN A 66 -2.03 -1.98 -19.24
C ASN A 66 -1.60 -3.43 -19.47
N GLU A 67 -1.36 -4.14 -18.37
CA GLU A 67 -0.97 -5.54 -18.35
C GLU A 67 -1.58 -6.23 -17.12
N LEU A 68 -2.08 -7.46 -17.29
CA LEU A 68 -2.38 -8.34 -16.17
C LEU A 68 -1.10 -9.08 -15.75
N VAL A 69 -0.54 -8.73 -14.59
CA VAL A 69 0.69 -9.33 -14.04
C VAL A 69 0.40 -10.73 -13.47
N ASN A 70 -0.73 -10.87 -12.78
CA ASN A 70 -1.35 -12.13 -12.36
C ASN A 70 -2.84 -11.88 -12.05
N GLU A 71 -3.59 -12.90 -11.60
CA GLU A 71 -5.04 -12.83 -11.39
C GLU A 71 -5.48 -11.65 -10.48
N ASP A 72 -4.66 -11.34 -9.48
CA ASP A 72 -4.95 -10.31 -8.47
C ASP A 72 -4.09 -9.06 -8.64
N ARG A 73 -3.30 -8.96 -9.71
CA ARG A 73 -2.38 -7.83 -9.92
C ARG A 73 -2.38 -7.35 -11.36
N ILE A 74 -2.62 -6.06 -11.50
CA ILE A 74 -2.57 -5.33 -12.77
C ILE A 74 -1.47 -4.29 -12.73
N ARG A 75 -0.97 -3.93 -13.91
CA ARG A 75 0.02 -2.88 -14.12
C ARG A 75 -0.51 -1.87 -15.11
N LEU A 76 -0.51 -0.60 -14.73
CA LEU A 76 -0.81 0.52 -15.61
C LEU A 76 0.49 1.22 -15.98
N TYR A 77 0.59 1.63 -17.25
CA TYR A 77 1.73 2.34 -17.78
C TYR A 77 1.32 3.77 -18.14
N ARG A 78 2.10 4.75 -17.68
CA ARG A 78 1.86 6.18 -17.95
C ARG A 78 3.13 6.85 -18.42
N MET A 79 2.98 7.76 -19.38
CA MET A 79 4.09 8.60 -19.81
C MET A 79 4.21 9.81 -18.87
N GLY A 80 5.43 10.09 -18.45
CA GLY A 80 5.78 11.29 -17.71
C GLY A 80 7.20 11.70 -18.06
N GLU A 81 7.80 12.57 -17.24
CA GLU A 81 9.17 13.04 -17.43
C GLU A 81 10.02 12.65 -16.22
N THR A 82 11.22 12.14 -16.47
CA THR A 82 12.27 12.04 -15.44
C THR A 82 13.21 13.24 -15.57
N HIS A 83 13.36 13.99 -14.48
CA HIS A 83 14.28 15.12 -14.40
C HIS A 83 15.61 14.69 -13.80
N PHE A 84 16.69 14.93 -14.53
CA PHE A 84 18.07 14.74 -14.11
C PHE A 84 18.68 16.11 -13.76
N ILE A 85 19.17 16.26 -12.54
CA ILE A 85 19.92 17.44 -12.12
C ILE A 85 21.40 17.19 -12.43
N ILE A 86 21.97 17.99 -13.34
CA ILE A 86 23.37 17.87 -13.78
C ILE A 86 24.26 18.80 -12.94
N SER A 87 23.76 20.00 -12.64
CA SER A 87 24.41 20.98 -11.75
C SER A 87 23.35 21.87 -11.09
N GLU A 88 23.78 22.85 -10.28
CA GLU A 88 22.86 23.82 -9.65
C GLU A 88 22.01 24.61 -10.67
N THR A 89 22.50 24.76 -11.90
CA THR A 89 21.82 25.56 -12.94
C THR A 89 21.43 24.74 -14.16
N GLU A 90 21.86 23.48 -14.25
CA GLU A 90 21.64 22.62 -15.40
C GLU A 90 20.81 21.40 -15.01
N SER A 91 19.73 21.19 -15.76
CA SER A 91 18.92 19.98 -15.66
C SER A 91 18.48 19.52 -17.04
N LYS A 92 18.21 18.23 -17.16
CA LYS A 92 17.67 17.59 -18.37
C LYS A 92 16.41 16.83 -18.00
N SER A 93 15.40 16.90 -18.86
CA SER A 93 14.21 16.04 -18.76
C SER A 93 14.25 14.99 -19.86
N GLU A 94 13.78 13.79 -19.57
CA GLU A 94 13.57 12.73 -20.55
C GLU A 94 12.19 12.10 -20.37
N ASP A 95 11.47 11.90 -21.48
CA ASP A 95 10.21 11.15 -21.49
C ASP A 95 10.46 9.73 -20.95
N THR A 96 9.69 9.34 -19.94
CA THR A 96 9.85 8.07 -19.24
C THR A 96 8.50 7.41 -19.04
N GLU A 97 8.43 6.11 -19.35
CA GLU A 97 7.27 5.28 -19.06
C GLU A 97 7.33 4.78 -17.63
N PHE A 98 6.39 5.20 -16.80
CA PHE A 98 6.24 4.73 -15.43
C PHE A 98 5.23 3.58 -15.38
N ALA A 99 5.64 2.49 -14.73
CA ALA A 99 4.77 1.36 -14.43
C ALA A 99 4.28 1.46 -12.98
N THR A 100 2.98 1.31 -12.77
CA THR A 100 2.38 1.27 -11.43
C THR A 100 1.54 0.01 -11.29
N ASP A 101 1.85 -0.77 -10.27
CA ASP A 101 1.11 -1.99 -9.95
C ASP A 101 -0.05 -1.67 -9.00
N TYR A 102 -1.16 -2.36 -9.22
CA TYR A 102 -2.31 -2.38 -8.34
C TYR A 102 -2.67 -3.82 -8.02
N VAL A 103 -2.98 -4.10 -6.76
CA VAL A 103 -3.42 -5.40 -6.26
C VAL A 103 -4.91 -5.34 -5.90
N ARG A 104 -5.69 -6.35 -6.27
CA ARG A 104 -7.10 -6.42 -5.88
C ARG A 104 -7.19 -6.61 -4.36
N ILE A 105 -8.01 -5.82 -3.68
CA ILE A 105 -8.28 -6.04 -2.26
C ILE A 105 -9.47 -6.98 -2.07
N GLU A 106 -9.40 -7.80 -1.04
CA GLU A 106 -10.43 -8.77 -0.69
C GLU A 106 -10.73 -8.67 0.81
N PRO A 107 -11.95 -9.01 1.25
CA PRO A 107 -12.29 -9.03 2.66
C PRO A 107 -11.28 -9.83 3.48
N THR A 108 -10.84 -9.27 4.61
CA THR A 108 -9.86 -9.94 5.46
C THR A 108 -10.49 -11.18 6.10
N MET A 109 -9.85 -12.33 5.92
CA MET A 109 -10.26 -13.57 6.57
C MET A 109 -9.88 -13.54 8.06
N THR A 110 -10.87 -13.35 8.92
CA THR A 110 -10.70 -13.35 10.38
C THR A 110 -12.02 -13.59 11.11
N TYR A 111 -11.94 -14.13 12.32
CA TYR A 111 -13.05 -14.21 13.28
C TYR A 111 -12.86 -13.27 14.48
N LEU A 112 -11.77 -12.49 14.48
CA LEU A 112 -11.39 -11.60 15.58
C LEU A 112 -12.07 -10.24 15.45
N THR A 113 -12.32 -9.59 16.60
CA THR A 113 -12.71 -8.17 16.61
C THR A 113 -11.51 -7.26 16.32
N LYS A 114 -11.79 -5.99 15.98
CA LYS A 114 -10.73 -4.97 15.80
C LYS A 114 -9.87 -4.81 17.04
N GLU A 115 -10.46 -4.88 18.23
CA GLU A 115 -9.75 -4.76 19.51
C GLU A 115 -8.84 -5.97 19.77
N GLU A 116 -9.24 -7.17 19.33
CA GLU A 116 -8.42 -8.38 19.41
C GLU A 116 -7.25 -8.33 18.44
N ILE A 117 -7.50 -7.91 17.18
CA ILE A 117 -6.46 -7.73 16.16
C ILE A 117 -5.38 -6.75 16.65
N GLN A 118 -5.79 -5.62 17.24
CA GLN A 118 -4.84 -4.60 17.73
C GLN A 118 -3.94 -5.07 18.88
N LYS A 119 -4.27 -6.17 19.55
CA LYS A 119 -3.44 -6.77 20.62
C LYS A 119 -2.42 -7.76 20.07
N LEU A 120 -2.57 -8.21 18.82
CA LEU A 120 -1.64 -9.15 18.20
C LEU A 120 -0.32 -8.44 17.85
N LYS A 121 0.75 -9.24 17.81
CA LYS A 121 2.09 -8.78 17.48
C LYS A 121 2.75 -9.82 16.59
N PHE A 122 3.27 -9.38 15.45
CA PHE A 122 3.98 -10.24 14.51
C PHE A 122 5.31 -9.60 14.13
N LYS A 123 6.30 -10.46 13.86
CA LYS A 123 7.58 -10.07 13.29
C LYS A 123 7.56 -10.46 11.83
N ILE A 124 7.57 -9.48 10.94
CA ILE A 124 7.45 -9.68 9.49
C ILE A 124 8.84 -9.67 8.89
N VAL A 125 9.09 -10.58 7.95
CA VAL A 125 10.32 -10.61 7.14
C VAL A 125 9.92 -10.56 5.68
N TRP A 126 10.34 -9.51 4.98
CA TRP A 126 10.11 -9.33 3.55
C TRP A 126 11.40 -8.86 2.89
N ASN A 127 11.88 -9.56 1.86
CA ASN A 127 13.12 -9.22 1.16
C ASN A 127 14.34 -8.98 2.07
N ASN A 128 14.50 -9.83 3.10
CA ASN A 128 15.54 -9.72 4.14
C ASN A 128 15.42 -8.49 5.06
N GLU A 129 14.38 -7.69 4.90
CA GLU A 129 14.04 -6.62 5.83
C GLU A 129 13.05 -7.14 6.89
N GLU A 130 13.32 -6.79 8.13
CA GLU A 130 12.51 -7.19 9.27
C GLU A 130 11.82 -5.97 9.87
N PHE A 131 10.53 -6.10 10.18
CA PHE A 131 9.80 -5.09 10.91
C PHE A 131 8.73 -5.69 11.83
N ASN A 132 8.38 -4.94 12.87
CA ASN A 132 7.33 -5.33 13.81
C ASN A 132 5.97 -4.83 13.29
N PHE A 133 5.03 -5.75 13.12
CA PHE A 133 3.64 -5.44 12.83
C PHE A 133 2.87 -5.39 14.14
N ILE A 134 2.82 -4.20 14.73
CA ILE A 134 2.25 -3.92 16.05
C ILE A 134 1.48 -2.60 15.99
N PHE A 135 0.23 -2.64 16.44
CA PHE A 135 -0.65 -1.48 16.44
C PHE A 135 -0.47 -0.59 17.66
N ASN A 136 -0.74 0.71 17.48
CA ASN A 136 -0.80 1.73 18.52
C ASN A 136 0.46 1.83 19.40
N GLN A 137 1.63 1.50 18.83
CA GLN A 137 2.94 1.59 19.48
C GLN A 137 3.90 2.35 18.57
N ILE A 138 4.88 3.01 19.20
CA ILE A 138 5.98 3.67 18.49
C ILE A 138 6.84 2.59 17.82
N LEU A 139 7.02 2.70 16.50
CA LEU A 139 7.81 1.78 15.70
C LEU A 139 9.29 2.19 15.61
N ASP A 140 9.58 3.45 15.92
CA ASP A 140 10.93 4.01 15.87
C ASP A 140 11.84 3.36 16.91
N ASN A 141 13.11 3.15 16.59
CA ASN A 141 14.11 2.74 17.57
C ASN A 141 14.43 3.89 18.55
N GLU A 142 15.09 3.59 19.67
CA GLU A 142 15.40 4.56 20.74
C GLU A 142 16.13 5.80 20.22
N THR A 143 17.11 5.64 19.32
CA THR A 143 17.85 6.75 18.73
C THR A 143 16.96 7.68 17.91
N ILE A 144 16.06 7.12 17.08
CA ILE A 144 15.10 7.90 16.30
C ILE A 144 14.07 8.57 17.21
N GLN A 145 13.65 7.91 18.29
CA GLN A 145 12.76 8.51 19.29
C GLN A 145 13.41 9.73 19.97
N GLU A 146 14.68 9.67 20.36
CA GLU A 146 15.40 10.83 20.92
C GLU A 146 15.48 11.98 19.92
N ILE A 147 15.76 11.69 18.64
CA ILE A 147 15.79 12.71 17.58
C ILE A 147 14.39 13.33 17.41
N ASN A 148 13.35 12.51 17.36
CA ASN A 148 11.98 12.98 17.22
C ASN A 148 11.56 13.87 18.39
N GLN A 149 11.91 13.50 19.63
CA GLN A 149 11.68 14.34 20.81
C GLN A 149 12.37 15.70 20.69
N ARG A 150 13.64 15.75 20.24
CA ARG A 150 14.37 17.02 20.03
C ARG A 150 13.74 17.89 18.95
N LEU A 151 13.09 17.29 17.96
CA LEU A 151 12.45 17.97 16.84
C LEU A 151 10.93 18.24 17.05
N GLY A 152 10.36 17.87 18.21
CA GLY A 152 8.92 18.01 18.46
C GLY A 152 8.04 17.12 17.58
N ARG A 153 8.57 15.97 17.14
CA ARG A 153 7.93 15.00 16.26
C ARG A 153 7.33 13.85 17.06
N LYS A 154 6.17 13.35 16.63
CA LYS A 154 5.47 12.20 17.23
C LYS A 154 6.14 10.87 16.88
N GLY A 155 6.80 10.82 15.72
CA GLY A 155 7.41 9.61 15.20
C GLY A 155 6.44 8.70 14.45
N SER A 156 6.87 7.45 14.25
CA SER A 156 6.17 6.47 13.43
C SER A 156 5.28 5.55 14.27
N MET A 157 4.02 5.39 13.87
CA MET A 157 3.05 4.47 14.49
C MET A 157 2.23 3.73 13.43
N MET A 158 1.78 2.52 13.76
CA MET A 158 0.85 1.77 12.92
C MET A 158 -0.56 1.77 13.54
N PHE A 159 -1.55 2.03 12.70
CA PHE A 159 -2.97 1.99 13.06
C PHE A 159 -3.69 0.93 12.23
N LEU A 160 -4.70 0.31 12.84
CA LEU A 160 -5.61 -0.59 12.14
C LEU A 160 -6.67 0.25 11.44
N GLU A 161 -6.69 0.20 10.12
CA GLU A 161 -7.71 0.87 9.30
C GLU A 161 -8.48 -0.17 8.48
N GLU A 162 -9.69 0.16 8.01
CA GLU A 162 -10.51 -0.73 7.20
C GLU A 162 -11.16 -0.02 6.00
N MET A 163 -11.38 -0.77 4.92
CA MET A 163 -12.17 -0.35 3.77
C MET A 163 -12.72 -1.60 3.07
N ASN A 164 -14.00 -1.61 2.69
CA ASN A 164 -14.61 -2.73 1.96
C ASN A 164 -14.31 -4.10 2.60
N GLU A 165 -14.49 -4.20 3.93
CA GLU A 165 -14.22 -5.40 4.74
C GLU A 165 -12.75 -5.87 4.73
N THR A 166 -11.84 -5.09 4.14
CA THR A 166 -10.40 -5.32 4.16
C THR A 166 -9.77 -4.52 5.29
N TYR A 167 -8.99 -5.16 6.15
CA TYR A 167 -8.16 -4.50 7.15
C TYR A 167 -6.77 -4.15 6.60
N PHE A 168 -6.24 -3.03 7.07
CA PHE A 168 -4.94 -2.50 6.71
C PHE A 168 -4.11 -2.18 7.95
N GLY A 169 -2.83 -2.52 7.91
CA GLY A 169 -1.82 -1.94 8.78
C GLY A 169 -1.27 -0.66 8.15
N SER A 170 -1.76 0.48 8.61
CA SER A 170 -1.38 1.78 8.08
C SER A 170 -0.32 2.44 8.92
N ILE A 171 0.84 2.72 8.32
CA ILE A 171 1.96 3.39 8.98
C ILE A 171 1.82 4.89 8.77
N TYR A 172 1.81 5.63 9.87
CA TYR A 172 1.84 7.07 9.93
C TYR A 172 3.18 7.52 10.48
N ASP A 173 3.77 8.53 9.85
CA ASP A 173 4.94 9.24 10.32
C ASP A 173 4.54 10.69 10.56
N ASN A 174 4.54 11.12 11.83
CA ASN A 174 4.11 12.47 12.22
C ASN A 174 2.72 12.85 11.71
N ASP A 175 1.73 11.97 11.96
CA ASP A 175 0.33 12.08 11.52
C ASP A 175 0.12 12.04 10.00
N ILE A 176 1.16 11.76 9.21
CA ILE A 176 1.05 11.61 7.75
C ILE A 176 1.13 10.12 7.41
N ARG A 177 0.07 9.58 6.79
CA ARG A 177 0.06 8.20 6.29
C ARG A 177 1.14 8.03 5.22
N ARG A 178 2.09 7.13 5.45
CA ARG A 178 3.18 6.80 4.52
C ARG A 178 2.87 5.60 3.65
N THR A 179 2.34 4.55 4.26
CA THR A 179 2.03 3.30 3.56
C THR A 179 0.92 2.54 4.29
N MET A 180 0.24 1.68 3.56
CA MET A 180 -0.74 0.72 4.07
C MET A 180 -0.41 -0.66 3.50
N MET A 181 -0.47 -1.65 4.37
CA MET A 181 -0.32 -3.05 4.01
C MET A 181 -1.66 -3.74 4.22
N ALA A 182 -2.18 -4.38 3.18
CA ALA A 182 -3.45 -5.09 3.25
C ALA A 182 -3.27 -6.42 3.99
N ILE A 183 -4.24 -6.78 4.81
CA ILE A 183 -4.26 -8.01 5.60
C ILE A 183 -5.19 -9.02 4.91
N LYS A 184 -4.63 -10.09 4.37
CA LYS A 184 -5.40 -11.16 3.71
C LYS A 184 -6.06 -12.07 4.73
N GLU A 185 -5.29 -12.47 5.74
CA GLU A 185 -5.75 -13.33 6.82
C GLU A 185 -5.08 -12.90 8.12
N ILE A 186 -5.83 -12.92 9.22
CA ILE A 186 -5.26 -12.71 10.55
C ILE A 186 -6.00 -13.54 11.60
N ASN A 187 -5.23 -14.23 12.43
CA ASN A 187 -5.71 -14.97 13.60
C ASN A 187 -4.63 -14.91 14.70
N PRO A 188 -4.85 -15.47 15.89
CA PRO A 188 -3.87 -15.38 16.98
C PRO A 188 -2.48 -15.95 16.68
N ASP A 189 -2.36 -16.85 15.70
CA ASP A 189 -1.13 -17.58 15.40
C ASP A 189 -0.48 -17.17 14.09
N LYS A 190 -1.23 -16.53 13.18
CA LYS A 190 -0.78 -16.25 11.80
C LYS A 190 -1.31 -14.90 11.31
N ILE A 191 -0.48 -14.21 10.54
CA ILE A 191 -0.87 -13.09 9.69
C ILE A 191 -0.38 -13.32 8.27
N ILE A 192 -1.21 -12.97 7.29
CA ILE A 192 -0.83 -12.93 5.88
C ILE A 192 -1.03 -11.50 5.39
N LEU A 193 0.07 -10.86 5.00
CA LEU A 193 0.09 -9.52 4.43
C LEU A 193 0.28 -9.60 2.92
N TYR A 194 -0.29 -8.65 2.18
CA TYR A 194 -0.13 -8.56 0.73
C TYR A 194 -0.12 -7.11 0.25
N GLY A 195 0.20 -6.93 -1.04
CA GLY A 195 0.34 -5.60 -1.65
C GLY A 195 1.77 -5.07 -1.65
N PHE A 196 2.75 -5.93 -1.44
CA PHE A 196 4.17 -5.58 -1.60
C PHE A 196 4.49 -5.27 -3.07
N PRO A 197 5.41 -4.34 -3.37
CA PRO A 197 5.71 -3.90 -4.74
C PRO A 197 6.54 -4.92 -5.53
N ALA A 198 7.24 -5.83 -4.85
CA ALA A 198 8.09 -6.84 -5.45
C ALA A 198 7.79 -8.23 -4.88
N LYS A 199 8.28 -9.27 -5.55
CA LYS A 199 8.17 -10.64 -5.03
C LYS A 199 9.01 -10.80 -3.75
N PRO A 200 8.53 -11.57 -2.75
CA PRO A 200 7.20 -12.18 -2.72
C PRO A 200 6.11 -11.12 -2.49
N TYR A 201 5.03 -11.18 -3.28
CA TYR A 201 3.94 -10.19 -3.23
C TYR A 201 3.04 -10.33 -1.99
N GLU A 202 3.17 -11.47 -1.30
CA GLU A 202 2.52 -11.80 -0.05
C GLU A 202 3.57 -12.29 0.95
N VAL A 203 3.34 -12.02 2.24
CA VAL A 203 4.19 -12.45 3.34
C VAL A 203 3.35 -13.13 4.39
N VAL A 204 3.79 -14.32 4.78
CA VAL A 204 3.20 -15.06 5.90
C VAL A 204 4.13 -14.91 7.09
N SER A 205 3.56 -14.56 8.24
CA SER A 205 4.27 -14.60 9.52
C SER A 205 3.45 -15.35 10.55
N TYR A 206 4.15 -16.07 11.41
CA TYR A 206 3.57 -16.80 12.53
C TYR A 206 3.98 -16.13 13.82
N LYS A 207 3.08 -16.15 14.80
CA LYS A 207 3.38 -15.64 16.14
C LYS A 207 4.55 -16.44 16.71
N THR A 208 5.61 -15.74 17.10
CA THR A 208 6.75 -16.38 17.76
C THR A 208 6.27 -16.95 19.09
N ILE A 209 6.15 -18.28 19.19
CA ILE A 209 6.02 -18.94 20.48
C ILE A 209 7.34 -18.66 21.19
N LYS A 210 7.31 -17.89 22.28
CA LYS A 210 8.44 -17.86 23.22
C LYS A 210 8.55 -19.27 23.80
N THR A 211 9.45 -20.09 23.24
CA THR A 211 10.06 -21.21 23.97
C THR A 211 11.00 -20.68 25.04
#